data_AF-A0A0U3R9I2-F1
#
_entry.id   AF-A0A0U3R9I2-F1
#
_cell.length_a   1.000
_cell.length_b   1.000
_cell.length_c   1.000
_cell.angle_alpha   90.00
_cell.angle_beta   90.00
_cell.angle_gamma   90.00
#
_symmetry.space_group_name_H-M   'P 1'
#
loop_
_entity.id
_entity.type
_entity.pdbx_description
1 polymer ?
#
loop_
_entity_poly.entity_id
_entity_poly.type
_entity_poly.pdbx_seq_one_letter_code
_entity_poly.pdbx_strand_id
1 'polypeptide(L)'
;MDFFEFLRKRTKIVNPSREEVLKCLKYFPLNQVADAVHAATCLKTRTVIITNDKHFEKIGKEGLIEVWKIEKAIKELLQKE
;
A
#
# COMPACT_ATOMS: atom_id res chain seq x y z
N MET A 1 25.27 -1.80 11.99
CA MET A 1 23.84 -1.40 11.97
C MET A 1 23.06 -2.61 11.51
N ASP A 2 22.13 -3.12 12.30
CA ASP A 2 21.29 -4.25 11.86
C ASP A 2 20.25 -3.79 10.84
N PHE A 3 19.62 -4.76 10.18
CA PHE A 3 18.64 -4.54 9.12
C PHE A 3 17.42 -3.74 9.60
N PHE A 4 16.98 -3.95 10.85
CA PHE A 4 15.83 -3.26 11.40
C PHE A 4 16.11 -1.77 11.59
N GLU A 5 17.25 -1.40 12.17
CA GLU A 5 17.67 -0.01 12.30
C GLU A 5 17.89 0.66 10.94
N PHE A 6 18.37 -0.06 9.92
CA PHE A 6 18.45 0.46 8.55
C PHE A 6 17.06 0.83 8.02
N LEU A 7 16.09 -0.10 8.11
CA LEU A 7 14.73 0.12 7.62
C LEU A 7 14.04 1.27 8.36
N ARG A 8 14.18 1.31 9.70
CA ARG A 8 13.55 2.35 10.53
C ARG A 8 14.00 3.76 10.13
N LYS A 9 15.25 3.93 9.71
CA LYS A 9 15.78 5.22 9.23
C LYS A 9 15.32 5.60 7.82
N ARG A 10 14.86 4.64 7.02
CA ARG A 10 14.44 4.82 5.62
C ARG A 10 12.92 4.82 5.43
N THR A 11 12.16 4.55 6.50
CA THR A 11 10.70 4.40 6.44
C THR A 11 10.01 5.41 7.35
N LYS A 12 8.79 5.77 6.99
CA LYS A 12 7.90 6.56 7.85
C LYS A 12 6.84 5.61 8.40
N ILE A 13 6.75 5.50 9.72
CA ILE A 13 5.67 4.75 10.37
C ILE A 13 4.40 5.59 10.25
N VAL A 14 3.34 4.97 9.73
CA VAL A 14 2.04 5.61 9.54
C VAL A 14 0.98 4.75 10.19
N ASN A 15 0.13 5.38 10.99
CA ASN A 15 -1.00 4.72 11.63
C ASN A 15 -2.30 5.27 11.04
N PRO A 16 -3.01 4.52 10.17
CA PRO A 16 -4.31 4.95 9.68
C PRO A 16 -5.35 4.91 10.80
N SER A 17 -6.29 5.86 10.74
CA SER A 17 -7.45 5.90 11.61
C SER A 17 -8.39 4.73 11.30
N ARG A 18 -9.23 4.38 12.28
CA ARG A 18 -10.28 3.37 12.10
C ARG A 18 -11.20 3.70 10.92
N GLU A 19 -11.52 4.98 10.70
CA GLU A 19 -12.37 5.39 9.59
C GLU A 19 -11.71 5.12 8.23
N GLU A 20 -10.42 5.44 8.08
CA GLU A 20 -9.64 5.14 6.88
C GLU A 20 -9.62 3.62 6.61
N VAL A 21 -9.43 2.81 7.66
CA VAL A 21 -9.45 1.33 7.54
C VAL A 21 -10.83 0.82 7.11
N LEU A 22 -11.92 1.32 7.73
CA LEU A 22 -13.28 0.90 7.38
C LEU A 22 -13.65 1.26 5.93
N LYS A 23 -13.16 2.40 5.42
CA LYS A 23 -13.34 2.79 4.00
C LYS A 23 -12.70 1.77 3.05
N CYS A 24 -11.55 1.22 3.42
CA CYS A 24 -10.84 0.21 2.63
C CYS A 24 -11.39 -1.21 2.85
N LEU A 25 -11.87 -1.54 4.04
CA LEU A 25 -12.26 -2.90 4.42
C LEU A 25 -13.32 -3.52 3.50
N LYS A 26 -14.25 -2.72 2.96
CA LYS A 26 -15.29 -3.18 2.02
C LYS A 26 -14.76 -3.76 0.69
N TYR A 27 -13.48 -3.54 0.38
CA TYR A 27 -12.83 -4.07 -0.82
C TYR A 27 -12.11 -5.40 -0.57
N PHE A 28 -11.95 -5.81 0.69
CA PHE A 28 -11.22 -7.01 1.08
C PHE A 28 -12.16 -8.02 1.78
N PRO A 29 -11.86 -9.32 1.71
CA PRO A 29 -12.42 -10.34 2.59
C PRO A 29 -12.28 -9.99 4.08
N LEU A 30 -13.21 -10.46 4.91
CA LEU A 30 -13.25 -10.15 6.36
C LEU A 30 -12.00 -10.64 7.13
N ASN A 31 -11.34 -11.68 6.63
CA ASN A 31 -10.10 -12.21 7.22
C ASN A 31 -8.83 -11.46 6.75
N GLN A 32 -8.95 -10.44 5.89
CA GLN A 32 -7.84 -9.67 5.33
C GLN A 32 -7.81 -8.23 5.87
N VAL A 33 -7.98 -8.08 7.17
CA VAL A 33 -7.92 -6.77 7.83
C VAL A 33 -6.55 -6.10 7.65
N ALA A 34 -5.46 -6.88 7.62
CA ALA A 34 -4.11 -6.37 7.40
C ALA A 34 -3.98 -5.66 6.04
N ASP A 35 -4.55 -6.24 4.98
CA ASP A 35 -4.53 -5.63 3.64
C ASP A 35 -5.34 -4.34 3.58
N ALA A 36 -6.48 -4.30 4.29
CA ALA A 36 -7.25 -3.08 4.45
C ALA A 36 -6.47 -1.98 5.20
N VAL A 37 -5.64 -2.34 6.18
CA VAL A 37 -4.75 -1.40 6.89
C VAL A 37 -3.64 -0.89 5.97
N HIS A 38 -3.05 -1.73 5.11
CA HIS A 38 -2.07 -1.29 4.11
C HIS A 38 -2.70 -0.34 3.08
N ALA A 39 -3.88 -0.67 2.57
CA ALA A 39 -4.63 0.22 1.69
C ALA A 39 -4.99 1.56 2.36
N ALA A 40 -5.45 1.52 3.61
CA ALA A 40 -5.80 2.72 4.37
C ALA A 40 -4.58 3.61 4.66
N THR A 41 -3.41 3.00 4.84
CA THR A 41 -2.14 3.72 4.94
C THR A 41 -1.89 4.50 3.67
N CYS A 42 -2.00 3.87 2.50
CA CYS A 42 -1.82 4.53 1.20
C CYS A 42 -2.87 5.60 0.92
N LEU A 43 -4.13 5.36 1.31
CA LEU A 43 -5.21 6.35 1.23
C LEU A 43 -4.87 7.61 2.05
N LYS A 44 -4.42 7.42 3.29
CA LYS A 44 -4.02 8.52 4.20
C LYS A 44 -2.87 9.34 3.64
N THR A 45 -1.86 8.66 3.10
CA THR A 45 -0.62 9.31 2.64
C THR A 45 -0.64 9.73 1.18
N ARG A 46 -1.71 9.40 0.43
CA ARG A 46 -1.81 9.59 -1.02
C ARG A 46 -0.62 9.00 -1.77
N THR A 47 -0.22 7.80 -1.37
CA THR A 47 0.92 7.09 -1.96
C THR A 47 0.46 5.91 -2.80
N VAL A 48 1.30 5.49 -3.73
CA VAL A 48 1.12 4.25 -4.49
C VAL A 48 1.44 3.05 -3.62
N ILE A 49 0.62 2.01 -3.67
CA ILE A 49 1.01 0.68 -3.18
C ILE A 49 1.64 -0.12 -4.32
N ILE A 50 2.87 -0.60 -4.10
CA ILE A 50 3.56 -1.46 -5.06
C ILE A 50 3.41 -2.91 -4.57
N THR A 51 2.63 -3.71 -5.29
CA THR A 51 2.37 -5.11 -4.92
C THR A 51 1.97 -5.94 -6.14
N ASN A 52 2.28 -7.24 -6.11
CA ASN A 52 1.76 -8.22 -7.07
C ASN A 52 0.57 -9.00 -6.51
N ASP A 53 0.12 -8.68 -5.29
CA ASP A 53 -1.04 -9.32 -4.69
C ASP A 53 -2.33 -8.83 -5.36
N LYS A 54 -3.11 -9.78 -5.88
CA LYS A 54 -4.37 -9.54 -6.57
C LYS A 54 -5.47 -9.00 -5.64
N HIS A 55 -5.35 -9.16 -4.32
CA HIS A 55 -6.34 -8.63 -3.37
C HIS A 55 -6.52 -7.11 -3.50
N PHE A 56 -5.48 -6.38 -3.95
CA PHE A 56 -5.53 -4.93 -4.13
C PHE A 56 -6.10 -4.49 -5.49
N GLU A 57 -6.35 -5.41 -6.44
CA GLU A 57 -6.83 -5.02 -7.77
C GLU A 57 -8.20 -4.33 -7.71
N LYS A 58 -9.12 -4.81 -6.86
CA LYS A 58 -10.47 -4.26 -6.78
C LYS A 58 -10.45 -2.81 -6.29
N ILE A 59 -9.76 -2.53 -5.18
CA ILE A 59 -9.67 -1.19 -4.61
C ILE A 59 -8.91 -0.22 -5.53
N GLY A 60 -7.91 -0.72 -6.27
CA GLY A 60 -7.19 0.06 -7.27
C GLY A 60 -8.04 0.42 -8.49
N LYS A 61 -8.80 -0.53 -9.04
CA LYS A 61 -9.73 -0.29 -10.17
C LYS A 61 -10.81 0.74 -9.84
N GLU A 62 -11.26 0.76 -8.59
CA GLU A 62 -12.24 1.70 -8.07
C GLU A 62 -11.64 3.09 -7.75
N GLY A 63 -10.32 3.26 -7.96
CA GLY A 63 -9.63 4.55 -7.84
C GLY A 63 -9.46 5.06 -6.42
N LEU A 64 -9.75 4.25 -5.39
CA LEU A 64 -9.62 4.69 -4.00
C LEU A 64 -8.15 4.81 -3.58
N ILE A 65 -7.28 3.95 -4.13
CA ILE A 65 -5.82 4.05 -4.00
C ILE A 65 -5.17 3.73 -5.35
N GLU A 66 -3.93 4.19 -5.54
CA GLU A 66 -3.15 3.82 -6.71
C GLU A 66 -2.35 2.53 -6.44
N VAL A 67 -2.48 1.55 -7.35
CA VAL A 67 -1.85 0.23 -7.23
C VAL A 67 -0.93 -0.01 -8.42
N TRP A 68 0.35 -0.26 -8.16
CA TRP A 68 1.33 -0.63 -9.18
C TRP A 68 1.78 -2.07 -8.99
N LYS A 69 1.86 -2.82 -10.09
CA LYS A 69 2.66 -4.05 -10.12
C LYS A 69 4.14 -3.72 -9.96
N ILE A 70 4.89 -4.65 -9.39
CA ILE A 70 6.35 -4.48 -9.20
C ILE A 70 7.05 -4.19 -10.54
N GLU A 71 6.63 -4.86 -11.61
CA GLU A 71 7.16 -4.64 -12.97
C GLU A 71 7.01 -3.19 -13.43
N LYS A 72 5.85 -2.56 -13.16
CA LYS A 72 5.62 -1.15 -13.48
C LYS A 72 6.53 -0.27 -12.63
N ALA A 73 6.62 -0.54 -11.34
CA ALA A 73 7.47 0.25 -10.43
C ALA A 73 8.94 0.22 -10.86
N ILE A 74 9.47 -0.95 -11.23
CA ILE A 74 10.85 -1.07 -11.73
C ILE A 74 11.06 -0.23 -12.99
N LYS A 75 10.15 -0.33 -13.98
CA LYS A 75 10.23 0.45 -15.22
C LYS A 75 10.18 1.96 -14.96
N GLU A 76 9.26 2.42 -14.12
CA GLU A 76 9.05 3.85 -13.87
C GLU A 76 10.12 4.49 -12.97
N LEU A 77 10.66 3.73 -12.01
CA LEU A 77 11.54 4.26 -10.96
C LEU A 77 13.02 3.98 -11.21
N LEU A 78 13.37 2.88 -11.89
CA LEU A 78 14.76 2.43 -12.04
C LEU A 78 15.26 2.49 -13.48
N GLN A 79 14.40 2.53 -14.50
CA GLN A 79 14.83 2.57 -15.91
C GLN A 79 14.90 4.00 -16.50
N LYS A 80 14.98 5.03 -15.65
CA LYS A 80 15.20 6.43 -16.05
C LYS A 80 16.68 6.87 -15.97
N GLU A 81 17.60 5.92 -16.02
CA GLU A 81 19.04 6.17 -16.16
C GLU A 81 19.46 6.16 -17.64
#